data_AF-A0A971CYF3-F1
#
_entry.id   AF-A0A971CYF3-F1
#
_cell.length_a   1.000
_cell.length_b   1.000
_cell.length_c   1.000
_cell.angle_alpha   90.00
_cell.angle_beta   90.00
_cell.angle_gamma   90.00
#
_symmetry.space_group_name_H-M   'P 1'
#
loop_
_entity.id
_entity.type
_entity.pdbx_description
1 polymer ?
#
loop_
_entity_poly.entity_id
_entity_poly.type
_entity_poly.pdbx_seq_one_letter_code
_entity_poly.pdbx_strand_id
1 'polypeptide(L)'
;MSLQYNRTSSSAKPSPQCLTSTQRSITTPSLPSTPCLPSTQCPVPRQRLSPKQWLTSRIHTALQRRAITRIEAEAAHDVGRGSESLAVLTYGELFTAARFLASNPQTKAFVVTGFYVPSAVRPAAETDGPVGALELCAALRAIGGDAWLVSDTPCEGVLRPSATTVLPDNHVLIAPVDETFETWLQDIMELIRIEHIDTVIFVERVGPSYGGLPRNMRAACIKEWTAPLSRLAGLGLHSIGIGDGGNEIGMGKILAEDMQRLVRYGDEIGCSVSTDELIIGGTSNWAAHALVGALRVLGHKQVEHLLEDSWHHEVLSALVAEGSIDGVTHDNVPSVDGLRGDDYLGTIRSISRIAQSHNW
;
A
#
# COMPACT_ATOMS: atom_id res chain seq x y z
N MET A 1 6.02 69.14 9.90
CA MET A 1 7.01 69.18 11.00
C MET A 1 7.54 67.76 11.16
N SER A 2 8.43 67.27 10.29
CA SER A 2 9.83 67.69 10.06
C SER A 2 10.72 67.27 11.23
N LEU A 3 11.45 66.15 11.06
CA LEU A 3 12.93 66.09 10.97
C LEU A 3 13.58 65.98 12.38
N GLN A 4 14.68 65.26 12.63
CA GLN A 4 15.89 65.25 11.81
C GLN A 4 16.85 64.12 12.27
N TYR A 5 17.31 63.35 11.29
CA TYR A 5 18.61 62.67 11.24
C TYR A 5 19.75 63.68 11.43
N ASN A 6 20.88 63.26 12.00
CA ASN A 6 22.14 63.97 11.79
C ASN A 6 23.27 63.05 11.30
N ARG A 7 23.85 63.50 10.18
CA ARG A 7 25.06 63.02 9.50
C ARG A 7 26.30 63.65 10.13
N THR A 8 27.46 63.07 9.84
CA THR A 8 28.68 63.76 9.33
C THR A 8 29.54 62.69 8.62
N SER A 9 29.76 62.69 7.29
CA SER A 9 30.69 63.47 6.43
C SER A 9 32.16 63.40 6.89
N SER A 10 33.19 63.14 6.07
CA SER A 10 33.43 63.62 4.70
C SER A 10 34.53 62.84 3.93
N SER A 11 34.48 63.01 2.60
CA SER A 11 35.52 63.05 1.53
C SER A 11 37.01 62.97 1.93
N ALA A 12 37.97 62.45 1.14
CA ALA A 12 38.18 62.48 -0.32
C ALA A 12 39.30 61.50 -0.74
N LYS A 13 39.32 61.09 -2.02
CA LYS A 13 40.47 60.43 -2.71
C LYS A 13 41.51 61.50 -3.15
N PRO A 14 42.80 61.14 -3.32
CA PRO A 14 43.28 60.71 -4.64
C PRO A 14 44.37 59.60 -4.64
N SER A 15 44.47 58.92 -5.78
CA SER A 15 45.52 57.97 -6.26
C SER A 15 46.72 58.72 -6.88
N PRO A 16 47.73 58.05 -7.50
CA PRO A 16 48.52 56.86 -7.16
C PRO A 16 50.06 57.14 -7.21
N GLN A 17 50.91 56.35 -6.56
CA GLN A 17 52.34 56.29 -6.89
C GLN A 17 52.88 54.86 -6.87
N CYS A 18 53.53 54.50 -7.97
CA CYS A 18 54.24 53.25 -8.23
C CYS A 18 55.67 53.36 -7.67
N LEU A 19 56.13 52.40 -6.88
CA LEU A 19 57.56 52.15 -6.63
C LEU A 19 57.80 50.66 -6.28
N THR A 20 58.96 50.21 -6.70
CA THR A 20 59.41 48.85 -7.02
C THR A 20 60.07 48.08 -5.88
N SER A 21 60.09 46.74 -6.04
CA SER A 21 61.01 45.74 -5.45
C SER A 21 60.86 45.48 -3.94
N THR A 22 60.66 44.24 -3.48
CA THR A 22 61.72 43.22 -3.42
C THR A 22 61.10 41.84 -3.12
N GLN A 23 61.69 40.80 -3.72
CA GLN A 23 61.37 39.39 -3.50
C GLN A 23 61.60 38.97 -2.05
N ARG A 24 60.63 38.25 -1.45
CA ARG A 24 60.89 37.18 -0.49
C ARG A 24 59.91 36.03 -0.69
N SER A 25 60.47 34.83 -0.84
CA SER A 25 59.83 33.54 -1.02
C SER A 25 58.99 33.16 0.21
N ILE A 26 57.72 32.85 -0.01
CA ILE A 26 56.81 32.27 0.98
C ILE A 26 56.72 30.77 0.67
N THR A 27 57.22 29.95 1.60
CA THR A 27 56.91 28.52 1.68
C THR A 27 55.57 28.34 2.41
N THR A 28 54.57 27.85 1.71
CA THR A 28 53.24 27.50 2.26
C THR A 28 53.24 26.07 2.84
N PRO A 29 52.59 25.81 3.98
CA PRO A 29 52.45 24.45 4.53
C PRO A 29 51.37 23.66 3.79
N SER A 30 51.61 22.36 3.64
CA SER A 30 50.72 21.37 3.00
C SER A 30 49.44 21.12 3.79
N LEU A 31 48.30 21.17 3.10
CA LEU A 31 46.98 20.76 3.58
C LEU A 31 46.89 19.22 3.69
N PRO A 32 46.18 18.66 4.70
CA PRO A 32 45.96 17.23 4.81
C PRO A 32 44.99 16.73 3.74
N SER A 33 45.32 15.56 3.18
CA SER A 33 44.59 14.83 2.14
C SER A 33 43.20 14.40 2.61
N THR A 34 42.20 14.68 1.76
CA THR A 34 40.82 14.22 1.84
C THR A 34 40.74 12.68 1.77
N PRO A 35 39.86 11.99 2.53
CA PRO A 35 39.68 10.56 2.36
C PRO A 35 38.97 10.25 1.04
N CYS A 36 39.51 9.32 0.26
CA CYS A 36 38.88 8.79 -0.95
C CYS A 36 37.53 8.14 -0.63
N LEU A 37 36.49 8.54 -1.35
CA LEU A 37 35.20 7.86 -1.39
C LEU A 37 35.37 6.42 -1.92
N PRO A 38 34.61 5.44 -1.41
CA PRO A 38 34.66 4.08 -1.94
C PRO A 38 34.20 4.07 -3.40
N SER A 39 34.99 3.42 -4.23
CA SER A 39 34.76 3.20 -5.66
C SER A 39 33.34 2.68 -5.92
N THR A 40 32.63 3.36 -6.82
CA THR A 40 31.40 2.86 -7.43
C THR A 40 31.65 1.46 -8.00
N GLN A 41 30.90 0.47 -7.53
CA GLN A 41 30.90 -0.86 -8.14
C GLN A 41 30.49 -0.70 -9.61
N CYS A 42 31.36 -1.13 -10.53
CA CYS A 42 31.02 -1.24 -11.93
C CYS A 42 29.76 -2.12 -12.08
N PRO A 43 28.76 -1.70 -12.88
CA PRO A 43 27.60 -2.55 -13.12
C PRO A 43 28.07 -3.86 -13.75
N VAL A 44 27.66 -4.97 -13.14
CA VAL A 44 27.88 -6.32 -13.67
C VAL A 44 27.36 -6.36 -15.11
N PRO A 45 28.14 -6.84 -16.11
CA PRO A 45 27.69 -6.87 -17.48
C PRO A 45 26.40 -7.70 -17.59
N ARG A 46 25.29 -7.08 -18.00
CA ARG A 46 24.07 -7.82 -18.34
C ARG A 46 24.42 -8.80 -19.45
N GLN A 47 24.36 -10.10 -19.15
CA GLN A 47 24.52 -11.15 -20.16
C GLN A 47 23.50 -10.88 -21.29
N ARG A 48 23.99 -10.68 -22.51
CA ARG A 48 23.12 -10.58 -23.69
C ARG A 48 22.48 -11.95 -23.91
N LEU A 49 21.16 -12.01 -23.73
CA LEU A 49 20.37 -13.18 -24.12
C LEU A 49 20.55 -13.43 -25.63
N SER A 50 20.64 -14.69 -26.01
CA SER A 50 20.55 -15.05 -27.44
C SER A 50 19.18 -14.66 -28.00
N PRO A 51 19.03 -14.46 -29.33
CA PRO A 51 17.74 -14.14 -29.93
C PRO A 51 16.62 -15.13 -29.58
N LYS A 52 16.94 -16.42 -29.42
CA LYS A 52 15.98 -17.45 -28.98
C LYS A 52 15.56 -17.26 -27.53
N GLN A 53 16.52 -17.07 -26.61
CA GLN A 53 16.22 -16.84 -25.19
C GLN A 53 15.41 -15.55 -24.99
N TRP A 54 15.75 -14.50 -25.75
CA TRP A 54 15.00 -13.25 -25.76
C TRP A 54 13.55 -13.44 -26.22
N LEU A 55 13.33 -14.19 -27.31
CA LEU A 55 11.99 -14.48 -27.81
C LEU A 55 11.16 -15.31 -26.82
N THR A 56 11.76 -16.35 -26.23
CA THR A 56 11.11 -17.19 -25.21
C THR A 56 10.70 -16.39 -23.99
N SER A 57 11.59 -15.51 -23.50
CA SER A 57 11.29 -14.61 -22.37
C SER A 57 10.11 -13.69 -22.68
N ARG A 58 10.03 -13.11 -23.88
CA ARG A 58 8.90 -12.25 -24.26
C ARG A 58 7.57 -12.99 -24.36
N ILE A 59 7.58 -14.20 -24.92
CA ILE A 59 6.37 -15.03 -25.00
C ILE A 59 5.90 -15.37 -23.58
N HIS A 60 6.82 -15.77 -22.70
CA HIS A 60 6.50 -16.10 -21.32
C HIS A 60 5.88 -14.91 -20.57
N THR A 61 6.50 -13.72 -20.62
CA THR A 61 5.93 -12.51 -20.01
C THR A 61 4.58 -12.14 -20.60
N ALA A 62 4.37 -12.30 -21.91
CA ALA A 62 3.08 -12.03 -22.53
C ALA A 62 1.98 -12.98 -22.05
N LEU A 63 2.31 -14.27 -21.88
CA LEU A 63 1.40 -15.27 -21.34
C LEU A 63 1.07 -15.01 -19.86
N GLN A 64 2.07 -14.67 -19.05
CA GLN A 64 1.89 -14.29 -17.64
C GLN A 64 0.98 -13.07 -17.52
N ARG A 65 1.26 -12.01 -18.29
CA ARG A 65 0.42 -10.81 -18.31
C ARG A 65 -1.01 -11.14 -18.71
N ARG A 66 -1.22 -11.98 -19.74
CA ARG A 66 -2.56 -12.42 -20.15
C ARG A 66 -3.29 -13.17 -19.04
N ALA A 67 -2.60 -14.04 -18.30
CA ALA A 67 -3.19 -14.76 -17.17
C ALA A 67 -3.55 -13.81 -16.02
N ILE A 68 -2.65 -12.87 -15.69
CA ILE A 68 -2.89 -11.87 -14.64
C ILE A 68 -4.05 -10.94 -15.00
N THR A 69 -4.18 -10.50 -16.25
CA THR A 69 -5.35 -9.72 -16.70
C THR A 69 -6.66 -10.51 -16.53
N ARG A 70 -6.65 -11.85 -16.71
CA ARG A 70 -7.83 -12.67 -16.46
C ARG A 70 -8.14 -12.78 -14.97
N ILE A 71 -7.12 -12.90 -14.12
CA ILE A 71 -7.27 -12.87 -12.66
C ILE A 71 -7.85 -11.53 -12.21
N GLU A 72 -7.33 -10.42 -12.74
CA GLU A 72 -7.80 -9.07 -12.44
C GLU A 72 -9.27 -8.88 -12.81
N ALA A 73 -9.67 -9.33 -14.00
CA ALA A 73 -11.06 -9.29 -14.44
C ALA A 73 -11.98 -10.15 -13.57
N GLU A 74 -11.51 -11.34 -13.17
CA GLU A 74 -12.28 -12.23 -12.28
C GLU A 74 -12.48 -11.60 -10.89
N ALA A 75 -11.42 -11.01 -10.33
CA ALA A 75 -11.49 -10.36 -9.02
C ALA A 75 -12.34 -9.09 -9.03
N ALA A 76 -12.41 -8.39 -10.16
CA ALA A 76 -13.21 -7.18 -10.35
C ALA A 76 -14.70 -7.44 -10.65
N HIS A 77 -15.12 -8.71 -10.71
CA HIS A 77 -16.51 -9.07 -11.00
C HIS A 77 -17.49 -8.37 -10.05
N ASP A 78 -18.46 -7.63 -10.61
CA ASP A 78 -19.43 -6.89 -9.81
C ASP A 78 -20.40 -7.84 -9.11
N VAL A 79 -20.65 -7.57 -7.83
CA VAL A 79 -21.66 -8.24 -7.02
C VAL A 79 -22.87 -7.35 -6.75
N GLY A 80 -23.07 -6.33 -7.59
CA GLY A 80 -24.19 -5.39 -7.54
C GLY A 80 -23.87 -4.09 -6.79
N ARG A 81 -22.58 -3.74 -6.68
CA ARG A 81 -22.07 -2.56 -5.97
C ARG A 81 -21.35 -1.56 -6.88
N GLY A 82 -21.18 -1.87 -8.16
CA GLY A 82 -20.63 -0.97 -9.17
C GLY A 82 -19.10 -0.95 -9.25
N SER A 83 -18.42 -1.80 -8.48
CA SER A 83 -16.96 -1.83 -8.40
C SER A 83 -16.30 -2.25 -9.72
N GLU A 84 -16.95 -3.08 -10.53
CA GLU A 84 -16.46 -3.43 -11.89
C GLU A 84 -16.30 -2.17 -12.76
N SER A 85 -17.21 -1.21 -12.67
CA SER A 85 -17.14 0.04 -13.44
C SER A 85 -15.98 0.93 -12.99
N LEU A 86 -15.56 0.83 -11.73
CA LEU A 86 -14.36 1.51 -11.24
C LEU A 86 -13.09 0.78 -11.66
N ALA A 87 -13.08 -0.55 -11.55
CA ALA A 87 -11.91 -1.37 -11.83
C ALA A 87 -11.38 -1.20 -13.25
N VAL A 88 -12.25 -0.90 -14.23
CA VAL A 88 -11.80 -0.65 -15.61
C VAL A 88 -10.81 0.52 -15.71
N LEU A 89 -10.87 1.48 -14.78
CA LEU A 89 -10.03 2.67 -14.77
C LEU A 89 -8.59 2.37 -14.33
N THR A 90 -8.35 1.22 -13.70
CA THR A 90 -7.02 0.81 -13.19
C THR A 90 -6.56 -0.53 -13.74
N TYR A 91 -7.21 -1.07 -14.79
CA TYR A 91 -6.80 -2.35 -15.34
C TYR A 91 -5.34 -2.40 -15.79
N GLY A 92 -4.67 -3.48 -15.39
CA GLY A 92 -3.26 -3.72 -15.60
C GLY A 92 -2.37 -3.29 -14.43
N GLU A 93 -2.92 -2.62 -13.42
CA GLU A 93 -2.19 -2.26 -12.20
C GLU A 93 -1.95 -3.48 -11.31
N LEU A 94 -2.82 -4.50 -11.33
CA LEU A 94 -2.52 -5.79 -10.69
C LEU A 94 -1.19 -6.37 -11.18
N PHE A 95 -0.95 -6.36 -12.49
CA PHE A 95 0.31 -6.83 -13.07
C PHE A 95 1.50 -5.98 -12.62
N THR A 96 1.31 -4.67 -12.53
CA THR A 96 2.39 -3.75 -12.14
C THR A 96 2.79 -3.96 -10.68
N ALA A 97 1.82 -4.00 -9.77
CA ALA A 97 2.00 -4.29 -8.35
C ALA A 97 2.62 -5.68 -8.13
N ALA A 98 2.05 -6.72 -8.76
CA ALA A 98 2.57 -8.08 -8.64
C ALA A 98 4.00 -8.19 -9.16
N ARG A 99 4.33 -7.51 -10.26
CA ARG A 99 5.70 -7.51 -10.81
C ARG A 99 6.68 -6.76 -9.91
N PHE A 100 6.27 -5.66 -9.27
CA PHE A 100 7.08 -4.96 -8.29
C PHE A 100 7.46 -5.93 -7.16
N LEU A 101 6.48 -6.56 -6.51
CA LEU A 101 6.70 -7.50 -5.42
C LEU A 101 7.51 -8.72 -5.87
N ALA A 102 7.16 -9.31 -7.01
CA ALA A 102 7.84 -10.50 -7.52
C ALA A 102 9.32 -10.24 -7.90
N SER A 103 9.66 -9.01 -8.29
CA SER A 103 11.03 -8.61 -8.63
C SER A 103 11.85 -8.23 -7.39
N ASN A 104 11.18 -7.97 -6.27
CA ASN A 104 11.78 -7.58 -4.99
C ASN A 104 11.30 -8.55 -3.89
N PRO A 105 11.63 -9.85 -3.95
CA PRO A 105 11.10 -10.84 -3.00
C PRO A 105 11.58 -10.64 -1.55
N GLN A 106 12.47 -9.68 -1.28
CA GLN A 106 12.90 -9.28 0.06
C GLN A 106 12.10 -8.08 0.60
N THR A 107 11.06 -7.63 -0.12
CA THR A 107 10.17 -6.54 0.30
C THR A 107 9.68 -6.76 1.72
N LYS A 108 9.75 -5.70 2.50
CA LYS A 108 9.22 -5.62 3.86
C LYS A 108 8.08 -4.62 3.85
N ALA A 109 6.88 -5.07 4.18
CA ALA A 109 5.68 -4.25 4.01
C ALA A 109 4.88 -4.05 5.30
N PHE A 110 4.28 -2.87 5.42
CA PHE A 110 3.07 -2.72 6.22
C PHE A 110 1.87 -3.13 5.37
N VAL A 111 1.06 -4.06 5.86
CA VAL A 111 -0.24 -4.40 5.26
C VAL A 111 -1.33 -3.84 6.17
N VAL A 112 -1.94 -2.74 5.72
CA VAL A 112 -2.86 -1.91 6.49
C VAL A 112 -4.29 -2.29 6.17
N THR A 113 -5.10 -2.62 7.17
CA THR A 113 -6.50 -3.00 6.96
C THR A 113 -7.40 -2.65 8.14
N GLY A 114 -8.69 -2.86 7.97
CA GLY A 114 -9.72 -2.73 8.99
C GLY A 114 -10.66 -1.57 8.68
N PHE A 115 -11.95 -1.88 8.67
CA PHE A 115 -13.03 -0.92 8.56
C PHE A 115 -14.01 -1.17 9.71
N TYR A 116 -14.11 -0.22 10.64
CA TYR A 116 -14.99 -0.37 11.80
C TYR A 116 -16.41 0.08 11.44
N VAL A 117 -17.42 -0.73 11.79
CA VAL A 117 -18.83 -0.44 11.49
C VAL A 117 -19.58 -0.03 12.77
N PRO A 118 -19.54 1.26 13.16
CA PRO A 118 -20.14 1.75 14.40
C PRO A 118 -21.67 1.68 14.43
N SER A 119 -22.30 1.61 13.26
CA SER A 119 -23.77 1.54 13.11
C SER A 119 -24.37 0.15 13.31
N ALA A 120 -23.54 -0.88 13.43
CA ALA A 120 -24.01 -2.25 13.67
C ALA A 120 -24.59 -2.38 15.08
N VAL A 121 -25.51 -3.33 15.29
CA VAL A 121 -26.06 -3.62 16.62
C VAL A 121 -24.96 -4.05 17.60
N ARG A 122 -23.96 -4.77 17.08
CA ARG A 122 -22.69 -5.03 17.75
C ARG A 122 -21.56 -4.45 16.88
N PRO A 123 -21.09 -3.24 17.18
CA PRO A 123 -20.00 -2.61 16.44
C PRO A 123 -18.72 -3.44 16.48
N ALA A 124 -18.15 -3.69 15.31
CA ALA A 124 -16.92 -4.46 15.12
C ALA A 124 -16.24 -4.08 13.80
N ALA A 125 -15.03 -4.57 13.60
CA ALA A 125 -14.38 -4.56 12.29
C ALA A 125 -15.13 -5.48 11.32
N GLU A 126 -15.27 -5.05 10.08
CA GLU A 126 -15.87 -5.89 9.06
C GLU A 126 -14.93 -6.97 8.52
N THR A 127 -15.49 -7.93 7.79
CA THR A 127 -14.80 -9.08 7.23
C THR A 127 -14.08 -8.81 5.90
N ASP A 128 -14.48 -7.78 5.14
CA ASP A 128 -13.75 -7.39 3.93
C ASP A 128 -12.50 -6.58 4.29
N GLY A 129 -11.37 -6.94 3.66
CA GLY A 129 -10.05 -6.42 4.02
C GLY A 129 -9.20 -7.40 4.84
N PRO A 130 -9.57 -7.74 6.09
CA PRO A 130 -8.73 -8.55 6.97
C PRO A 130 -8.33 -9.92 6.41
N VAL A 131 -9.21 -10.61 5.69
CA VAL A 131 -8.89 -11.92 5.11
C VAL A 131 -7.76 -11.78 4.07
N GLY A 132 -7.92 -10.84 3.14
CA GLY A 132 -6.94 -10.57 2.09
C GLY A 132 -5.65 -9.97 2.63
N ALA A 133 -5.72 -9.11 3.65
CA ALA A 133 -4.55 -8.54 4.30
C ALA A 133 -3.69 -9.62 4.98
N LEU A 134 -4.31 -10.56 5.69
CA LEU A 134 -3.62 -11.69 6.30
C LEU A 134 -3.02 -12.62 5.25
N GLU A 135 -3.73 -12.86 4.14
CA GLU A 135 -3.20 -13.62 3.01
C GLU A 135 -1.96 -12.94 2.39
N LEU A 136 -1.99 -11.62 2.18
CA LEU A 136 -0.85 -10.87 1.66
C LEU A 136 0.33 -10.89 2.62
N CYS A 137 0.10 -10.77 3.93
CA CYS A 137 1.13 -10.93 4.94
C CYS A 137 1.82 -12.31 4.83
N ALA A 138 1.02 -13.38 4.72
CA ALA A 138 1.52 -14.74 4.54
C ALA A 138 2.30 -14.89 3.22
N ALA A 139 1.78 -14.34 2.13
CA ALA A 139 2.38 -14.42 0.80
C ALA A 139 3.75 -13.71 0.75
N LEU A 140 3.85 -12.49 1.28
CA LEU A 140 5.10 -11.72 1.33
C LEU A 140 6.19 -12.46 2.10
N ARG A 141 5.83 -13.04 3.26
CA ARG A 141 6.75 -13.87 4.05
C ARG A 141 7.14 -15.15 3.32
N ALA A 142 6.20 -15.81 2.63
CA ALA A 142 6.44 -17.03 1.88
C ALA A 142 7.42 -16.84 0.70
N ILE A 143 7.40 -15.67 0.04
CA ILE A 143 8.31 -15.37 -1.07
C ILE A 143 9.69 -14.86 -0.62
N GLY A 144 9.90 -14.70 0.69
CA GLY A 144 11.18 -14.37 1.30
C GLY A 144 11.27 -12.97 1.92
N GLY A 145 10.18 -12.20 1.92
CA GLY A 145 10.10 -10.87 2.51
C GLY A 145 9.63 -10.91 3.96
N ASP A 146 9.10 -9.79 4.42
CA ASP A 146 8.43 -9.70 5.72
C ASP A 146 7.19 -8.79 5.66
N ALA A 147 6.27 -8.97 6.61
CA ALA A 147 5.02 -8.21 6.64
C ALA A 147 4.49 -8.00 8.05
N TRP A 148 4.11 -6.76 8.34
CA TRP A 148 3.42 -6.36 9.56
C TRP A 148 1.98 -6.02 9.21
N LEU A 149 1.03 -6.67 9.90
CA LEU A 149 -0.36 -6.26 9.85
C LEU A 149 -0.51 -4.97 10.65
N VAL A 150 -1.11 -3.95 10.04
CA VAL A 150 -1.39 -2.67 10.66
C VAL A 150 -2.89 -2.42 10.67
N SER A 151 -3.44 -2.11 11.84
CA SER A 151 -4.84 -1.71 11.99
C SER A 151 -4.96 -0.64 13.07
N ASP A 152 -6.17 -0.39 13.57
CA ASP A 152 -6.43 0.59 14.62
C ASP A 152 -7.19 0.02 15.82
N THR A 153 -7.18 0.76 16.93
CA THR A 153 -7.74 0.31 18.20
C THR A 153 -9.20 -0.16 18.12
N PRO A 154 -10.11 0.48 17.34
CA PRO A 154 -11.46 -0.04 17.15
C PRO A 154 -11.51 -1.45 16.53
N CYS A 155 -10.55 -1.79 15.66
CA CYS A 155 -10.47 -3.08 15.00
C CYS A 155 -9.64 -4.12 15.76
N GLU A 156 -8.85 -3.70 16.76
CA GLU A 156 -7.88 -4.57 17.46
C GLU A 156 -8.48 -5.86 18.01
N GLY A 157 -9.66 -5.77 18.64
CA GLY A 157 -10.31 -6.90 19.29
C GLY A 157 -10.62 -8.08 18.36
N VAL A 158 -10.75 -7.80 17.05
CA VAL A 158 -10.95 -8.83 16.02
C VAL A 158 -9.62 -9.17 15.35
N LEU A 159 -8.85 -8.15 14.95
CA LEU A 159 -7.71 -8.31 14.06
C LEU A 159 -6.51 -8.97 14.76
N ARG A 160 -6.18 -8.57 15.99
CA ARG A 160 -5.04 -9.13 16.72
C ARG A 160 -5.20 -10.63 17.00
N PRO A 161 -6.29 -11.14 17.60
CA PRO A 161 -6.44 -12.57 17.84
C PRO A 161 -6.52 -13.38 16.55
N SER A 162 -7.19 -12.87 15.51
CA SER A 162 -7.31 -13.55 14.21
C SER A 162 -5.97 -13.67 13.46
N ALA A 163 -5.02 -12.77 13.71
CA ALA A 163 -3.71 -12.79 13.07
C ALA A 163 -2.74 -13.83 13.68
N THR A 164 -3.02 -14.39 14.86
CA THR A 164 -2.06 -15.20 15.64
C THR A 164 -1.61 -16.49 14.96
N THR A 165 -2.39 -17.02 14.02
CA THR A 165 -2.03 -18.22 13.24
C THR A 165 -1.15 -17.88 12.03
N VAL A 166 -1.10 -16.60 11.63
CA VAL A 166 -0.41 -16.12 10.42
C VAL A 166 0.85 -15.35 10.77
N LEU A 167 0.79 -14.54 11.83
CA LEU A 167 1.83 -13.60 12.22
C LEU A 167 2.20 -13.76 13.69
N PRO A 168 3.49 -13.57 14.04
CA PRO A 168 3.88 -13.40 15.44
C PRO A 168 3.30 -12.09 15.99
N ASP A 169 3.05 -12.02 17.30
CA ASP A 169 2.36 -10.88 17.93
C ASP A 169 3.06 -9.52 17.70
N ASN A 170 4.40 -9.52 17.63
CA ASN A 170 5.18 -8.31 17.33
C ASN A 170 5.08 -7.83 15.87
N HIS A 171 4.37 -8.56 15.01
CA HIS A 171 4.04 -8.16 13.64
C HIS A 171 2.59 -7.65 13.50
N VAL A 172 1.89 -7.45 14.62
CA VAL A 172 0.57 -6.83 14.65
C VAL A 172 0.65 -5.47 15.34
N LEU A 173 0.55 -4.42 14.54
CA LEU A 173 0.71 -3.03 14.96
C LEU A 173 -0.66 -2.34 14.98
N ILE A 174 -1.03 -1.77 16.14
CA ILE A 174 -2.35 -1.17 16.34
C ILE A 174 -2.17 0.33 16.59
N ALA A 175 -2.72 1.13 15.69
CA ALA A 175 -2.69 2.58 15.77
C ALA A 175 -3.83 3.10 16.69
N PRO A 176 -3.53 3.99 17.63
CA PRO A 176 -4.56 4.67 18.41
C PRO A 176 -5.31 5.70 17.54
N VAL A 177 -6.58 5.93 17.87
CA VAL A 177 -7.42 6.94 17.20
C VAL A 177 -7.34 8.33 17.84
N ASP A 178 -6.72 8.41 19.01
CA ASP A 178 -6.63 9.61 19.85
C ASP A 178 -5.32 10.39 19.62
N GLU A 179 -5.02 11.34 20.49
CA GLU A 179 -3.81 12.18 20.43
C GLU A 179 -2.49 11.40 20.46
N THR A 180 -2.48 10.14 20.93
CA THR A 180 -1.28 9.30 20.99
C THR A 180 -0.86 8.76 19.62
N PHE A 181 -1.67 8.98 18.58
CA PHE A 181 -1.35 8.57 17.20
C PHE A 181 -0.02 9.15 16.71
N GLU A 182 0.30 10.41 17.04
CA GLU A 182 1.55 11.02 16.56
C GLU A 182 2.78 10.35 17.21
N THR A 183 2.68 9.91 18.47
CA THR A 183 3.72 9.11 19.12
C THR A 183 3.85 7.75 18.45
N TRP A 184 2.74 7.05 18.23
CA TRP A 184 2.73 5.78 17.50
C TRP A 184 3.35 5.92 16.10
N LEU A 185 3.05 7.00 15.37
CA LEU A 185 3.62 7.26 14.05
C LEU A 185 5.14 7.46 14.11
N GLN A 186 5.67 8.10 15.17
CA GLN A 186 7.13 8.20 15.36
C GLN A 186 7.76 6.81 15.57
N ASP A 187 7.12 5.95 16.36
CA ASP A 187 7.59 4.57 16.58
C ASP A 187 7.56 3.76 15.26
N ILE A 188 6.55 3.97 14.42
CA ILE A 188 6.48 3.38 13.07
C ILE A 188 7.61 3.90 12.18
N MET A 189 7.92 5.19 12.20
CA MET A 189 9.04 5.75 11.43
C MET A 189 10.38 5.17 11.88
N GLU A 190 10.55 4.93 13.18
CA GLU A 190 11.74 4.27 13.70
C GLU A 190 11.79 2.78 13.31
N LEU A 191 10.64 2.09 13.33
CA LEU A 191 10.53 0.70 12.87
C LEU A 191 10.88 0.59 11.37
N ILE A 192 10.40 1.51 10.53
CA ILE A 192 10.78 1.60 9.11
C ILE A 192 12.30 1.64 8.97
N ARG A 193 12.96 2.48 9.76
CA ARG A 193 14.41 2.66 9.72
C ARG A 193 15.17 1.41 10.19
N ILE A 194 14.72 0.77 11.27
CA ILE A 194 15.38 -0.40 11.85
C ILE A 194 15.20 -1.62 10.95
N GLU A 195 13.95 -1.89 10.55
CA GLU A 195 13.59 -3.08 9.78
C GLU A 195 13.83 -2.91 8.28
N HIS A 196 14.07 -1.69 7.80
CA HIS A 196 14.17 -1.36 6.38
C HIS A 196 12.88 -1.71 5.62
N ILE A 197 11.74 -1.30 6.20
CA ILE A 197 10.42 -1.44 5.57
C ILE A 197 10.36 -0.47 4.41
N ASP A 198 9.97 -0.95 3.23
CA ASP A 198 10.03 -0.19 1.97
C ASP A 198 8.69 -0.08 1.25
N THR A 199 7.67 -0.80 1.74
CA THR A 199 6.37 -0.93 1.07
C THR A 199 5.22 -0.75 2.06
N VAL A 200 4.11 -0.19 1.59
CA VAL A 200 2.83 -0.16 2.31
C VAL A 200 1.72 -0.61 1.37
N ILE A 201 0.87 -1.53 1.84
CA ILE A 201 -0.27 -2.05 1.10
C ILE A 201 -1.52 -1.76 1.92
N PHE A 202 -2.43 -0.96 1.39
CA PHE A 202 -3.72 -0.68 2.01
C PHE A 202 -4.76 -1.63 1.46
N VAL A 203 -5.52 -2.30 2.33
CA VAL A 203 -6.55 -3.28 1.96
C VAL A 203 -7.82 -2.96 2.72
N GLU A 204 -8.86 -2.52 2.01
CA GLU A 204 -10.14 -2.10 2.61
C GLU A 204 -9.93 -1.10 3.75
N ARG A 205 -9.02 -0.14 3.54
CA ARG A 205 -8.73 0.88 4.54
C ARG A 205 -9.27 2.22 4.09
N VAL A 206 -10.31 2.70 4.77
CA VAL A 206 -10.87 4.03 4.53
C VAL A 206 -9.81 5.13 4.65
N GLY A 207 -9.84 6.05 3.70
CA GLY A 207 -9.01 7.25 3.71
C GLY A 207 -9.84 8.53 3.87
N PRO A 208 -9.17 9.69 4.03
CA PRO A 208 -9.87 10.96 4.07
C PRO A 208 -10.52 11.26 2.70
N SER A 209 -11.81 11.62 2.72
CA SER A 209 -12.50 12.14 1.55
C SER A 209 -11.85 13.42 1.01
N TYR A 210 -12.32 13.95 -0.13
CA TYR A 210 -11.95 15.29 -0.60
C TYR A 210 -12.19 16.41 0.44
N GLY A 211 -13.14 16.20 1.37
CA GLY A 211 -13.38 17.09 2.51
C GLY A 211 -12.44 16.89 3.71
N GLY A 212 -11.45 16.00 3.61
CA GLY A 212 -10.44 15.75 4.64
C GLY A 212 -10.87 14.82 5.78
N LEU A 213 -12.12 14.33 5.79
CA LEU A 213 -12.65 13.43 6.81
C LEU A 213 -12.92 12.04 6.22
N PRO A 214 -12.64 10.94 6.95
CA PRO A 214 -13.02 9.61 6.50
C PRO A 214 -14.53 9.44 6.59
N ARG A 215 -15.11 8.85 5.54
CA ARG A 215 -16.55 8.61 5.43
C ARG A 215 -16.83 7.18 5.01
N ASN A 216 -17.93 6.62 5.50
CA ASN A 216 -18.43 5.34 5.01
C ASN A 216 -19.26 5.49 3.73
N MET A 217 -19.69 4.36 3.16
CA MET A 217 -20.50 4.30 1.94
C MET A 217 -21.89 4.98 2.05
N ARG A 218 -22.30 5.37 3.26
CA ARG A 218 -23.53 6.16 3.52
C ARG A 218 -23.21 7.65 3.70
N ALA A 219 -22.01 8.09 3.33
CA ALA A 219 -21.45 9.42 3.52
C ALA A 219 -21.34 9.89 4.98
N ALA A 220 -21.53 9.01 5.96
CA ALA A 220 -21.38 9.37 7.37
C ALA A 220 -19.90 9.50 7.73
N CYS A 221 -19.55 10.55 8.47
CA CYS A 221 -18.21 10.72 9.02
C CYS A 221 -17.93 9.64 10.06
N ILE A 222 -16.80 8.95 9.93
CA ILE A 222 -16.37 7.89 10.85
C ILE A 222 -15.04 8.19 11.55
N LYS A 223 -14.62 9.46 11.55
CA LYS A 223 -13.35 9.92 12.14
C LYS A 223 -13.11 9.40 13.55
N GLU A 224 -14.14 9.33 14.39
CA GLU A 224 -14.04 8.89 15.78
C GLU A 224 -13.56 7.44 15.93
N TRP A 225 -13.72 6.62 14.88
CA TRP A 225 -13.35 5.20 14.84
C TRP A 225 -12.29 4.88 13.79
N THR A 226 -11.55 5.89 13.33
CA THR A 226 -10.61 5.72 12.21
C THR A 226 -9.31 6.44 12.53
N ALA A 227 -8.27 5.67 12.86
CA ALA A 227 -6.93 6.23 12.99
C ALA A 227 -6.48 6.76 11.61
N PRO A 228 -5.74 7.88 11.55
CA PRO A 228 -5.31 8.50 10.29
C PRO A 228 -4.14 7.74 9.63
N LEU A 229 -4.34 6.44 9.37
CA LEU A 229 -3.37 5.53 8.76
C LEU A 229 -2.99 5.91 7.32
N SER A 230 -3.76 6.77 6.64
CA SER A 230 -3.36 7.35 5.35
C SER A 230 -2.06 8.14 5.42
N ARG A 231 -1.64 8.58 6.61
CA ARG A 231 -0.33 9.22 6.84
C ARG A 231 0.84 8.32 6.44
N LEU A 232 0.66 6.99 6.44
CA LEU A 232 1.69 6.03 6.01
C LEU A 232 2.01 6.16 4.51
N ALA A 233 1.05 6.57 3.67
CA ALA A 233 1.28 6.80 2.24
C ALA A 233 2.24 7.98 1.99
N GLY A 234 2.35 8.91 2.96
CA GLY A 234 3.24 10.06 2.89
C GLY A 234 4.67 9.82 3.38
N LEU A 235 5.02 8.59 3.79
CA LEU A 235 6.33 8.27 4.38
C LEU A 235 7.40 7.89 3.34
N GLY A 236 7.09 7.97 2.04
CA GLY A 236 8.04 7.65 0.96
C GLY A 236 8.26 6.15 0.74
N LEU A 237 7.36 5.31 1.24
CA LEU A 237 7.27 3.89 0.93
C LEU A 237 6.61 3.68 -0.44
N HIS A 238 6.94 2.61 -1.14
CA HIS A 238 6.16 2.20 -2.30
C HIS A 238 4.76 1.80 -1.85
N SER A 239 3.72 2.27 -2.54
CA SER A 239 2.35 2.20 -2.03
C SER A 239 1.40 1.47 -2.98
N ILE A 240 0.71 0.45 -2.47
CA ILE A 240 -0.32 -0.28 -3.20
C ILE A 240 -1.65 -0.08 -2.46
N GLY A 241 -2.69 0.32 -3.18
CA GLY A 241 -4.05 0.46 -2.66
C GLY A 241 -4.93 -0.69 -3.17
N ILE A 242 -5.79 -1.21 -2.30
CA ILE A 242 -6.79 -2.22 -2.59
C ILE A 242 -8.12 -1.77 -1.96
N GLY A 243 -9.17 -1.68 -2.77
CA GLY A 243 -10.49 -1.21 -2.37
C GLY A 243 -11.60 -1.74 -3.30
N ASP A 244 -12.86 -1.49 -2.95
CA ASP A 244 -14.02 -1.87 -3.76
C ASP A 244 -15.08 -0.76 -3.91
N GLY A 245 -15.08 0.26 -3.04
CA GLY A 245 -16.17 1.21 -2.88
C GLY A 245 -15.86 2.67 -3.25
N GLY A 246 -14.60 3.09 -3.25
CA GLY A 246 -14.15 4.44 -3.64
C GLY A 246 -13.71 5.35 -2.49
N ASN A 247 -13.98 4.99 -1.24
CA ASN A 247 -13.59 5.74 -0.04
C ASN A 247 -12.27 5.25 0.60
N GLU A 248 -11.66 4.21 0.04
CA GLU A 248 -10.45 3.56 0.51
C GLU A 248 -9.19 4.25 0.01
N ILE A 249 -8.12 4.12 0.79
CA ILE A 249 -6.79 4.65 0.46
C ILE A 249 -6.30 4.00 -0.84
N GLY A 250 -5.89 4.85 -1.78
CA GLY A 250 -5.55 4.48 -3.15
C GLY A 250 -6.55 5.05 -4.15
N MET A 251 -7.83 5.14 -3.80
CA MET A 251 -8.89 5.64 -4.68
C MET A 251 -8.74 7.11 -5.06
N GLY A 252 -7.85 7.87 -4.39
CA GLY A 252 -7.46 9.21 -4.85
C GLY A 252 -6.75 9.24 -6.20
N LYS A 253 -6.39 8.08 -6.75
CA LYS A 253 -5.92 7.91 -8.13
C LYS A 253 -7.03 8.09 -9.17
N ILE A 254 -8.28 7.85 -8.78
CA ILE A 254 -9.44 7.99 -9.66
C ILE A 254 -9.85 9.47 -9.73
N LEU A 255 -10.16 9.95 -10.94
CA LEU A 255 -10.61 11.31 -11.13
C LEU A 255 -11.91 11.57 -10.37
N ALA A 256 -12.01 12.72 -9.70
CA ALA A 256 -13.19 13.09 -8.92
C ALA A 256 -14.48 13.09 -9.75
N GLU A 257 -14.41 13.44 -11.05
CA GLU A 257 -15.55 13.38 -11.96
C GLU A 257 -16.05 11.94 -12.18
N ASP A 258 -15.13 10.97 -12.27
CA ASP A 258 -15.48 9.57 -12.45
C ASP A 258 -16.02 8.98 -11.15
N MET A 259 -15.44 9.34 -10.00
CA MET A 259 -16.00 9.04 -8.67
C MET A 259 -17.44 9.54 -8.55
N GLN A 260 -17.70 10.80 -8.88
CA GLN A 260 -19.05 11.37 -8.83
C GLN A 260 -20.05 10.65 -9.75
N ARG A 261 -19.60 10.17 -10.91
CA ARG A 261 -20.46 9.50 -11.90
C ARG A 261 -20.73 8.03 -11.58
N LEU A 262 -19.73 7.33 -11.06
CA LEU A 262 -19.74 5.87 -10.91
C LEU A 262 -20.07 5.42 -9.49
N VAL A 263 -19.80 6.25 -8.48
CA VAL A 263 -19.98 5.93 -7.07
C VAL A 263 -21.09 6.75 -6.46
N ARG A 264 -21.98 6.08 -5.72
CA ARG A 264 -23.01 6.76 -4.93
C ARG A 264 -22.33 7.63 -3.86
N TYR A 265 -22.68 8.92 -3.84
CA TYR A 265 -22.03 9.95 -3.00
C TYR A 265 -20.53 10.14 -3.30
N GLY A 266 -20.06 9.83 -4.52
CA GLY A 266 -18.64 9.86 -4.86
C GLY A 266 -17.95 11.22 -4.70
N ASP A 267 -18.70 12.33 -4.81
CA ASP A 267 -18.21 13.69 -4.52
C ASP A 267 -18.01 13.96 -3.01
N GLU A 268 -18.71 13.22 -2.15
CA GLU A 268 -18.59 13.32 -0.70
C GLU A 268 -17.62 12.29 -0.10
N ILE A 269 -17.65 11.06 -0.59
CA ILE A 269 -16.90 9.93 0.01
C ILE A 269 -15.56 9.66 -0.67
N GLY A 270 -15.40 10.10 -1.93
CA GLY A 270 -14.22 9.81 -2.75
C GLY A 270 -12.93 10.11 -2.00
N CYS A 271 -12.10 9.08 -1.86
CA CYS A 271 -10.83 9.21 -1.14
C CYS A 271 -9.92 10.21 -1.87
N SER A 272 -9.20 11.02 -1.10
CA SER A 272 -8.24 11.99 -1.64
C SER A 272 -6.81 11.45 -1.73
N VAL A 273 -6.56 10.24 -1.22
CA VAL A 273 -5.21 9.67 -1.10
C VAL A 273 -4.98 8.67 -2.23
N SER A 274 -4.00 8.96 -3.08
CA SER A 274 -3.54 8.06 -4.15
C SER A 274 -2.41 7.15 -3.66
N THR A 275 -2.25 6.03 -4.35
CA THR A 275 -1.12 5.08 -4.23
C THR A 275 -0.40 4.93 -5.57
N ASP A 276 0.77 4.28 -5.60
CA ASP A 276 1.52 4.01 -6.82
C ASP A 276 0.73 3.06 -7.74
N GLU A 277 0.17 2.00 -7.18
CA GLU A 277 -0.79 1.10 -7.82
C GLU A 277 -2.10 1.03 -7.04
N LEU A 278 -3.22 0.86 -7.74
CA LEU A 278 -4.56 0.69 -7.21
C LEU A 278 -5.23 -0.53 -7.86
N ILE A 279 -5.56 -1.53 -7.06
CA ILE A 279 -6.26 -2.74 -7.48
C ILE A 279 -7.68 -2.65 -6.94
N ILE A 280 -8.68 -2.75 -7.81
CA ILE A 280 -10.09 -2.66 -7.43
C ILE A 280 -10.76 -4.02 -7.66
N GLY A 281 -11.46 -4.51 -6.64
CA GLY A 281 -12.16 -5.80 -6.66
C GLY A 281 -13.68 -5.67 -6.55
N GLY A 282 -14.37 -6.79 -6.76
CA GLY A 282 -15.75 -7.01 -6.31
C GLY A 282 -15.88 -6.96 -4.79
N THR A 283 -14.81 -7.42 -4.11
CA THR A 283 -14.47 -7.15 -2.70
C THR A 283 -12.96 -6.94 -2.62
N SER A 284 -12.48 -6.23 -1.61
CA SER A 284 -11.04 -6.03 -1.37
C SER A 284 -10.29 -7.33 -1.10
N ASN A 285 -10.93 -8.30 -0.42
CA ASN A 285 -10.35 -9.62 -0.22
C ASN A 285 -10.07 -10.35 -1.55
N TRP A 286 -10.97 -10.26 -2.54
CA TRP A 286 -10.74 -10.86 -3.86
C TRP A 286 -9.59 -10.18 -4.61
N ALA A 287 -9.49 -8.86 -4.54
CA ALA A 287 -8.38 -8.13 -5.15
C ALA A 287 -7.03 -8.44 -4.50
N ALA A 288 -6.98 -8.61 -3.17
CA ALA A 288 -5.81 -9.10 -2.46
C ALA A 288 -5.44 -10.52 -2.89
N HIS A 289 -6.41 -11.43 -2.96
CA HIS A 289 -6.20 -12.80 -3.45
C HIS A 289 -5.70 -12.84 -4.90
N ALA A 290 -6.21 -11.96 -5.75
CA ALA A 290 -5.71 -11.78 -7.11
C ALA A 290 -4.23 -11.37 -7.16
N LEU A 291 -3.76 -10.55 -6.22
CA LEU A 291 -2.34 -10.20 -6.11
C LEU A 291 -1.49 -11.42 -5.74
N VAL A 292 -1.97 -12.28 -4.84
CA VAL A 292 -1.32 -13.57 -4.51
C VAL A 292 -1.31 -14.52 -5.72
N GLY A 293 -2.43 -14.64 -6.43
CA GLY A 293 -2.52 -15.39 -7.68
C GLY A 293 -1.57 -14.86 -8.75
N ALA A 294 -1.41 -13.54 -8.86
CA ALA A 294 -0.48 -12.91 -9.78
C ALA A 294 0.99 -13.20 -9.40
N LEU A 295 1.35 -13.18 -8.12
CA LEU A 295 2.67 -13.62 -7.64
C LEU A 295 2.95 -15.07 -8.05
N ARG A 296 1.95 -15.95 -7.93
CA ARG A 296 2.07 -17.34 -8.35
C ARG A 296 2.32 -17.48 -9.86
N VAL A 297 1.62 -16.69 -10.68
CA VAL A 297 1.81 -16.63 -12.14
C VAL A 297 3.22 -16.10 -12.49
N LEU A 298 3.78 -15.23 -11.66
CA LEU A 298 5.13 -14.69 -11.82
C LEU A 298 6.24 -15.63 -11.32
N GLY A 299 5.90 -16.88 -10.95
CA GLY A 299 6.86 -17.94 -10.65
C GLY A 299 7.11 -18.19 -9.17
N HIS A 300 6.43 -17.46 -8.27
CA HIS A 300 6.55 -17.66 -6.83
C HIS A 300 5.64 -18.79 -6.35
N LYS A 301 6.10 -20.04 -6.50
CA LYS A 301 5.32 -21.24 -6.11
C LYS A 301 5.14 -21.42 -4.61
N GLN A 302 5.88 -20.66 -3.81
CA GLN A 302 5.78 -20.69 -2.34
C GLN A 302 4.40 -20.27 -1.85
N VAL A 303 3.65 -19.46 -2.63
CA VAL A 303 2.29 -19.01 -2.28
C VAL A 303 1.19 -20.01 -2.66
N GLU A 304 1.53 -21.17 -3.25
CA GLU A 304 0.55 -22.14 -3.77
C GLU A 304 -0.50 -22.57 -2.74
N HIS A 305 -0.07 -22.80 -1.49
CA HIS A 305 -0.95 -23.21 -0.39
C HIS A 305 -1.96 -22.13 0.03
N LEU A 306 -1.68 -20.85 -0.27
CA LEU A 306 -2.60 -19.74 0.01
C LEU A 306 -3.72 -19.65 -1.04
N LEU A 307 -3.53 -20.27 -2.21
CA LEU A 307 -4.53 -20.31 -3.27
C LEU A 307 -5.67 -21.32 -3.02
N GLU A 308 -5.62 -22.08 -1.93
CA GLU A 308 -6.71 -22.96 -1.54
C GLU A 308 -7.85 -22.13 -0.90
N ASP A 309 -9.10 -22.40 -1.26
CA ASP A 309 -10.24 -21.69 -0.69
C ASP A 309 -10.45 -21.98 0.81
N SER A 310 -9.87 -23.08 1.30
CA SER A 310 -9.74 -23.41 2.73
C SER A 310 -9.07 -22.28 3.52
N TRP A 311 -8.05 -21.61 2.95
CA TRP A 311 -7.40 -20.46 3.58
C TRP A 311 -8.41 -19.36 3.92
N HIS A 312 -9.19 -18.94 2.92
CA HIS A 312 -10.21 -17.92 3.09
C HIS A 312 -11.29 -18.36 4.08
N HIS A 313 -11.73 -19.61 3.99
CA HIS A 313 -12.72 -20.16 4.90
C HIS A 313 -12.23 -20.15 6.36
N GLU A 314 -11.00 -20.58 6.62
CA GLU A 314 -10.41 -20.65 7.96
C GLU A 314 -10.20 -19.26 8.56
N VAL A 315 -9.63 -18.32 7.79
CA VAL A 315 -9.39 -16.94 8.26
C VAL A 315 -10.72 -16.20 8.50
N LEU A 316 -11.69 -16.34 7.58
CA LEU A 316 -13.02 -15.75 7.76
C LEU A 316 -13.74 -16.33 8.99
N SER A 317 -13.62 -17.64 9.22
CA SER A 317 -14.18 -18.29 10.41
C SER A 317 -13.55 -17.78 11.70
N ALA A 318 -12.22 -17.56 11.71
CA ALA A 318 -11.51 -17.01 12.85
C ALA A 318 -11.95 -15.56 13.14
N LEU A 319 -12.05 -14.70 12.11
CA LEU A 319 -12.53 -13.33 12.26
C LEU A 319 -13.94 -13.27 12.86
N VAL A 320 -14.85 -14.11 12.36
CA VAL A 320 -16.23 -14.19 12.87
C VAL A 320 -16.26 -14.73 14.30
N ALA A 321 -15.41 -15.70 14.65
CA ALA A 321 -15.30 -16.18 16.02
C ALA A 321 -14.87 -15.09 17.02
N GLU A 322 -14.03 -14.15 16.56
CA GLU A 322 -13.61 -12.98 17.34
C GLU A 322 -14.59 -11.80 17.26
N GLY A 323 -15.72 -11.97 16.56
CA GLY A 323 -16.82 -11.01 16.53
C GLY A 323 -16.87 -10.10 15.31
N SER A 324 -16.05 -10.34 14.29
CA SER A 324 -16.13 -9.61 13.00
C SER A 324 -17.51 -9.74 12.38
N ILE A 325 -17.94 -8.71 11.66
CA ILE A 325 -19.26 -8.65 11.05
C ILE A 325 -19.16 -8.47 9.54
N ASP A 326 -20.20 -8.86 8.85
CA ASP A 326 -20.34 -8.54 7.44
C ASP A 326 -20.70 -7.05 7.26
N GLY A 327 -19.95 -6.32 6.42
CA GLY A 327 -20.07 -4.87 6.26
C GLY A 327 -21.43 -4.39 5.70
N VAL A 328 -22.16 -5.29 5.03
CA VAL A 328 -23.45 -4.98 4.40
C VAL A 328 -24.62 -5.37 5.30
N THR A 329 -24.62 -6.60 5.81
CA THR A 329 -25.70 -7.15 6.64
C THR A 329 -25.57 -6.76 8.11
N HIS A 330 -24.37 -6.38 8.56
CA HIS A 330 -23.99 -6.12 9.94
C HIS A 330 -24.15 -7.35 10.87
N ASP A 331 -24.27 -8.54 10.28
CA ASP A 331 -24.40 -9.79 11.02
C ASP A 331 -23.01 -10.40 11.28
N ASN A 332 -22.86 -11.03 12.45
CA ASN A 332 -21.67 -11.82 12.80
C ASN A 332 -21.82 -13.22 12.21
N VAL A 333 -21.51 -13.35 10.92
CA VAL A 333 -21.67 -14.57 10.12
C VAL A 333 -20.52 -14.66 9.12
N PRO A 334 -20.13 -15.87 8.67
CA PRO A 334 -19.04 -16.05 7.71
C PRO A 334 -19.50 -15.65 6.30
N SER A 335 -19.58 -14.35 6.08
CA SER A 335 -19.85 -13.72 4.80
C SER A 335 -19.01 -12.47 4.65
N VAL A 336 -18.81 -12.06 3.40
CA VAL A 336 -18.07 -10.84 3.04
C VAL A 336 -19.01 -10.05 2.14
N ASP A 337 -19.40 -8.87 2.59
CA ASP A 337 -20.26 -7.95 1.86
C ASP A 337 -21.59 -8.52 1.33
N GLY A 338 -22.21 -9.35 2.16
CA GLY A 338 -23.44 -10.06 1.86
C GLY A 338 -23.23 -11.35 1.07
N LEU A 339 -22.00 -11.66 0.64
CA LEU A 339 -21.66 -12.88 -0.10
C LEU A 339 -21.37 -14.03 0.85
N ARG A 340 -22.13 -15.12 0.73
CA ARG A 340 -22.03 -16.29 1.61
C ARG A 340 -21.54 -17.51 0.84
N GLY A 341 -20.73 -18.35 1.50
CA GLY A 341 -20.36 -19.67 0.96
C GLY A 341 -19.80 -19.57 -0.46
N ASP A 342 -20.46 -20.21 -1.41
CA ASP A 342 -20.01 -20.29 -2.80
C ASP A 342 -20.09 -18.96 -3.56
N ASP A 343 -20.93 -18.01 -3.14
CA ASP A 343 -20.97 -16.68 -3.77
C ASP A 343 -19.65 -15.92 -3.53
N TYR A 344 -18.99 -16.19 -2.40
CA TYR A 344 -17.68 -15.65 -2.07
C TYR A 344 -16.52 -16.56 -2.53
N LEU A 345 -16.57 -17.84 -2.14
CA LEU A 345 -15.49 -18.81 -2.38
C LEU A 345 -15.40 -19.26 -3.85
N GLY A 346 -16.48 -19.12 -4.63
CA GLY A 346 -16.49 -19.41 -6.06
C GLY A 346 -15.46 -18.58 -6.83
N THR A 347 -15.40 -17.28 -6.54
CA THR A 347 -14.45 -16.34 -7.16
C THR A 347 -13.02 -16.65 -6.74
N ILE A 348 -12.77 -16.94 -5.45
CA ILE A 348 -11.46 -17.41 -4.95
C ILE A 348 -10.98 -18.62 -5.76
N ARG A 349 -11.79 -19.69 -5.84
CA ARG A 349 -11.44 -20.88 -6.63
C ARG A 349 -11.21 -20.58 -8.11
N SER A 350 -11.95 -19.62 -8.67
CA SER A 350 -11.80 -19.22 -10.07
C SER A 350 -10.46 -18.54 -10.31
N ILE A 351 -10.09 -17.58 -9.48
CA ILE A 351 -8.78 -16.91 -9.47
C ILE A 351 -7.65 -17.94 -9.33
N SER A 352 -7.72 -18.82 -8.32
CA SER A 352 -6.73 -19.87 -8.09
C SER A 352 -6.55 -20.77 -9.30
N ARG A 353 -7.65 -21.21 -9.92
CA ARG A 353 -7.61 -22.05 -11.12
C ARG A 353 -6.92 -21.35 -12.29
N ILE A 354 -7.13 -20.04 -12.46
CA ILE A 354 -6.43 -19.27 -13.51
C ILE A 354 -4.94 -19.20 -13.19
N ALA A 355 -4.57 -18.89 -11.94
CA ALA A 355 -3.19 -18.79 -11.50
C ALA A 355 -2.43 -20.12 -11.67
N GLN A 356 -3.09 -21.24 -11.41
CA GLN A 356 -2.56 -22.61 -11.47
C GLN A 356 -2.62 -23.24 -12.86
N SER A 357 -3.30 -22.62 -13.82
CA SER A 357 -3.58 -23.21 -15.14
C SER A 357 -2.34 -23.59 -15.96
N HIS A 358 -1.18 -23.01 -15.65
CA HIS A 358 0.09 -23.31 -16.31
C HIS A 358 1.19 -23.51 -15.27
N ASN A 359 2.18 -24.32 -15.64
CA ASN A 359 3.42 -24.42 -14.88
C ASN A 359 4.32 -23.24 -15.29
N TRP A 360 4.05 -22.07 -14.71
CA TRP A 360 4.82 -20.85 -14.89
C TRP A 360 6.26 -21.01 -14.40
#